data_AF-A0A0F9HJZ5-F1
#
_entry.id   AF-A0A0F9HJZ5-F1
#
_cell.length_a   1.000
_cell.length_b   1.000
_cell.length_c   1.000
_cell.angle_alpha   90.00
_cell.angle_beta   90.00
_cell.angle_gamma   90.00
#
_symmetry.space_group_name_H-M   'P 1'
#
loop_
_entity.id
_entity.type
_entity.pdbx_description
1 polymer ?
#
loop_
_entity_poly.entity_id
_entity_poly.type
_entity_poly.pdbx_seq_one_letter_code
_entity_poly.pdbx_strand_id
1 'polypeptide(L)' 'RCSKSLLNGPCGGSVGGKCEVSKDIPCVWREIYEQLDKQGIINYMDEIRPPKRWSTSTGSFPRKLELKHLQVEEE' A
#
# COMPACT_ATOMS: atom_id res chain seq x y z
N ARG A 1 4.19 4.27 1.20
CA ARG A 1 4.08 2.80 1.44
C ARG A 1 2.63 2.35 1.29
N CYS A 2 2.37 1.22 0.61
CA CYS A 2 1.01 0.68 0.46
C CYS A 2 0.37 0.39 1.83
N SER A 3 -0.89 0.78 2.05
CA SER A 3 -1.62 0.55 3.30
C SER A 3 -1.78 -0.94 3.65
N LYS A 4 -1.80 -1.81 2.63
CA LYS A 4 -1.86 -3.27 2.78
C LYS A 4 -0.48 -3.93 2.91
N SER A 5 0.60 -3.15 2.89
CA SER A 5 1.98 -3.65 2.90
C SER A 5 2.31 -4.66 1.79
N LEU A 6 1.59 -4.62 0.67
CA LEU A 6 1.92 -5.42 -0.49
C LEU A 6 3.24 -4.96 -1.11
N LEU A 7 4.06 -5.94 -1.50
CA LEU A 7 5.37 -5.73 -2.09
C LEU A 7 5.45 -6.20 -3.54
N ASN A 8 4.76 -7.28 -3.89
CA ASN A 8 4.87 -7.95 -5.19
C ASN A 8 3.72 -7.57 -6.12
N GLY A 9 3.45 -6.27 -6.25
CA GLY A 9 2.45 -5.75 -7.18
C GLY A 9 1.24 -5.08 -6.53
N PRO A 10 0.40 -4.44 -7.37
CA PRO A 10 -0.76 -3.67 -6.93
C PRO A 10 -1.83 -4.53 -6.26
N CYS A 11 -2.54 -3.95 -5.29
CA CYS A 11 -3.67 -4.60 -4.62
C CYS A 11 -4.97 -4.62 -5.45
N GLY A 12 -5.02 -3.90 -6.58
CA GLY A 12 -6.24 -3.70 -7.37
C GLY A 12 -7.28 -2.75 -6.75
N GLY A 13 -7.07 -2.26 -5.53
CA GLY A 13 -8.04 -1.40 -4.82
C GLY A 13 -7.89 0.11 -5.07
N SER A 14 -7.11 0.52 -6.06
CA SER A 14 -6.98 1.95 -6.38
C SER A 14 -8.26 2.47 -7.04
N VAL A 15 -8.86 3.53 -6.49
CA VAL A 15 -10.04 4.20 -7.07
C VAL A 15 -9.71 5.68 -7.27
N GLY A 16 -9.73 6.14 -8.52
CA GLY A 16 -9.43 7.53 -8.85
C GLY A 16 -8.03 8.00 -8.39
N GLY A 17 -7.05 7.09 -8.38
CA GLY A 17 -5.69 7.37 -7.90
C GLY A 17 -5.51 7.31 -6.38
N LYS A 18 -6.56 6.97 -5.64
CA LYS A 18 -6.56 6.91 -4.16
C LYS A 18 -6.71 5.47 -3.67
N CYS A 19 -6.23 5.20 -2.46
CA CYS A 19 -6.32 3.87 -1.86
C CYS A 19 -7.76 3.56 -1.41
N GLU A 20 -8.18 2.30 -1.51
CA GLU A 20 -9.49 1.83 -1.04
C GLU A 20 -9.74 2.07 0.46
N VAL A 21 -8.67 2.20 1.25
CA VAL A 21 -8.75 2.36 2.71
C VAL A 21 -9.26 3.76 3.09
N SER A 22 -8.90 4.80 2.32
CA SER A 22 -9.38 6.16 2.54
C SER A 22 -9.15 7.03 1.32
N LYS A 23 -10.11 7.92 1.06
CA LYS A 23 -10.06 8.95 0.01
C LYS A 23 -9.02 10.05 0.29
N ASP A 24 -8.33 10.01 1.41
CA ASP A 24 -7.27 10.97 1.73
C ASP A 24 -5.87 10.38 1.48
N ILE A 25 -5.80 9.06 1.22
CA ILE A 25 -4.53 8.35 1.07
C ILE A 25 -4.27 8.13 -0.44
N PRO A 26 -3.20 8.70 -1.01
CA PRO A 26 -2.83 8.40 -2.39
C PRO A 26 -2.44 6.93 -2.55
N CYS A 27 -2.78 6.34 -3.69
CA CYS A 27 -2.39 4.97 -3.98
C CYS A 27 -0.92 4.91 -4.40
N VAL A 28 -0.08 4.31 -3.57
CA VAL A 28 1.37 4.21 -3.84
C VAL A 28 1.68 3.48 -5.14
N TRP A 29 0.89 2.46 -5.51
CA TRP A 29 1.09 1.77 -6.79
C TRP A 29 0.75 2.62 -8.00
N ARG A 30 -0.17 3.59 -7.85
CA ARG A 30 -0.45 4.58 -8.89
C ARG A 30 0.72 5.54 -9.04
N GLU A 31 1.27 6.03 -7.93
CA GLU A 31 2.45 6.91 -7.94
C GLU A 31 3.66 6.22 -8.58
N ILE A 32 3.91 4.95 -8.24
CA ILE A 32 4.97 4.15 -8.85
C ILE A 32 4.76 4.05 -10.37
N TYR A 33 3.55 3.69 -10.81
CA TYR A 33 3.23 3.59 -12.24
C TYR A 33 3.49 4.91 -12.97
N GLU A 34 2.97 6.03 -12.45
CA GLU A 34 3.14 7.35 -13.07
C GLU A 34 4.61 7.78 -13.13
N GLN A 35 5.40 7.43 -12.12
CA GLN A 35 6.83 7.73 -12.11
C GLN A 35 7.61 6.86 -13.11
N LEU A 36 7.28 5.57 -13.22
CA LEU A 36 7.91 4.67 -14.19
C LEU A 36 7.55 5.01 -15.62
N ASP A 37 6.29 5.39 -15.87
CA ASP A 37 5.81 5.88 -17.16
C ASP A 37 6.53 7.16 -17.59
N LYS A 38 6.65 8.14 -16.67
CA LYS A 38 7.43 9.39 -16.91
C LYS A 38 8.90 9.13 -17.24
N GLN A 39 9.47 8.04 -16.71
CA GLN A 39 10.86 7.65 -16.95
C GLN A 39 11.02 6.74 -18.17
N GLY A 40 9.93 6.30 -18.81
CA GLY A 40 9.95 5.39 -19.95
C GLY A 40 10.39 3.96 -19.60
N ILE A 41 10.32 3.56 -18.33
CA ILE A 41 10.79 2.26 -17.81
C ILE A 41 9.65 1.42 -17.21
N ILE A 42 8.45 1.58 -17.74
CA ILE A 42 7.24 0.90 -17.27
C ILE A 42 7.33 -0.64 -17.37
N ASN A 43 8.18 -1.14 -18.27
CA ASN A 43 8.46 -2.56 -18.47
C ASN A 43 8.94 -3.29 -17.20
N TYR A 44 9.51 -2.57 -16.22
CA TYR A 44 9.88 -3.16 -14.94
C TYR A 44 8.68 -3.67 -14.12
N MET A 45 7.46 -3.23 -14.42
CA MET A 45 6.25 -3.74 -13.76
C MET A 45 5.79 -5.09 -14.33
N ASP A 46 6.19 -5.44 -15.55
CA ASP A 46 5.85 -6.72 -16.19
C ASP A 46 6.78 -7.87 -15.74
N GLU A 47 7.92 -7.53 -15.16
CA GLU A 47 8.88 -8.51 -14.64
C GLU A 47 8.38 -9.20 -13.36
N ILE A 48 8.38 -10.53 -13.36
CA ILE A 48 8.07 -11.32 -12.17
C ILE A 48 9.20 -11.17 -11.15
N ARG A 49 8.92 -10.49 -10.03
CA ARG A 49 9.85 -10.35 -8.91
C ARG A 49 9.83 -11.59 -8.02
N PRO A 50 10.99 -12.11 -7.58
CA PRO A 50 11.02 -13.22 -6.64
C PRO A 50 10.38 -12.84 -5.31
N PRO A 51 9.79 -13.80 -4.58
CA PRO A 51 9.21 -13.53 -3.28
C PRO A 51 10.28 -13.01 -2.31
N LYS A 52 9.98 -11.90 -1.63
CA LYS A 52 10.88 -11.36 -0.60
C LYS A 52 11.02 -12.35 0.55
N ARG A 53 12.27 -12.62 0.95
CA ARG A 53 12.57 -13.38 2.17
C ARG A 53 12.07 -12.60 3.38
N TRP A 54 11.07 -13.14 4.07
CA TRP A 54 10.40 -12.50 5.22
C TRP A 54 10.91 -12.98 6.58
N SER A 55 11.88 -13.89 6.63
CA SER A 55 12.40 -14.49 7.88
C SER A 55 12.95 -13.47 8.88
N THR A 56 13.38 -12.29 8.44
CA THR A 56 13.90 -11.21 9.28
C THR A 56 12.91 -10.05 9.45
N SER A 57 11.69 -10.17 8.92
CA SER A 57 10.71 -9.09 8.99
C SER A 57 10.05 -9.05 10.36
N THR A 58 10.19 -7.93 11.06
CA THR A 58 9.21 -7.53 12.07
C THR A 58 7.87 -7.32 11.36
N GLY A 59 6.77 -7.87 11.89
CA GLY A 59 5.49 -7.95 11.17
C GLY A 59 4.94 -6.62 10.64
N SER A 60 3.97 -6.69 9.72
CA SER A 60 3.27 -5.49 9.21
C SER A 60 2.11 -5.10 10.12
N PHE A 61 2.37 -4.23 11.10
CA PHE A 61 1.31 -3.63 11.91
C PHE A 61 0.56 -2.52 11.15
N PRO A 62 -0.76 -2.36 11.37
CA PRO A 62 -1.52 -1.25 10.80
C PRO A 62 -0.97 0.08 11.32
N ARG A 63 -0.88 1.10 10.45
CA ARG A 63 -0.37 2.45 10.82
C ARG A 63 -1.24 3.16 11.85
N LYS A 64 -2.54 2.86 11.84
CA LYS A 64 -3.54 3.43 12.74
C LYS A 64 -4.51 2.29 13.09
N LEU A 65 -4.71 2.08 14.39
CA LEU A 65 -5.71 1.15 14.91
C LEU A 65 -6.72 1.99 15.71
N GLU A 66 -7.92 2.17 15.15
CA GLU A 66 -9.01 2.86 15.85
C GLU A 66 -10.05 1.83 16.29
N LEU A 67 -10.10 1.56 17.58
CA LEU A 67 -11.09 0.68 18.19
C LEU A 67 -12.22 1.55 18.77
N LYS A 68 -13.12 2.00 17.90
CA LYS A 68 -14.22 2.92 18.26
C LYS A 68 -15.13 2.41 19.40
N HIS A 69 -15.18 1.10 19.60
CA HIS A 69 -15.99 0.46 20.65
C HIS A 69 -15.28 0.30 22.00
N LEU A 70 -14.01 0.69 22.11
CA LEU A 70 -13.23 0.69 23.37
C LEU A 70 -12.99 2.10 23.90
N GLN A 71 -13.68 3.11 23.38
CA GLN A 71 -13.61 4.45 23.92
C GLN A 71 -14.26 4.42 25.30
N VAL A 72 -13.42 4.42 26.35
CA VAL A 72 -13.89 4.66 27.71
C VAL A 72 -14.44 6.07 27.70
N GLU A 73 -15.75 6.22 27.93
CA GLU A 73 -16.33 7.53 28.19
C GLU A 73 -15.68 8.03 29.49
N GLU A 74 -14.87 9.08 29.39
CA GLU A 74 -14.40 9.81 30.57
C GLU A 74 -15.60 10.58 31.12
N GLU A 75 -16.11 10.12 32.27
CA GLU A 75 -17.11 10.81 33.10
C GLU A 75 -16.44 11.90 33.96
#